data_AF-A0A1M5ZLI9-F1
#
_entry.id   AF-A0A1M5ZLI9-F1
#
_cell.length_a   1.000
_cell.length_b   1.000
_cell.length_c   1.000
_cell.angle_alpha   90.00
_cell.angle_beta   90.00
_cell.angle_gamma   90.00
#
_symmetry.space_group_name_H-M   'P 1'
#
loop_
_entity.id
_entity.type
_entity.pdbx_description
1 polymer ?
#
loop_
_entity_poly.entity_id
_entity_poly.type
_entity_poly.pdbx_seq_one_letter_code
_entity_poly.pdbx_strand_id
1 'polypeptide(L)'
;MVVLRHWLTIVSHLLPGGVLSYRSGYDAKPVEGRLYVTRGNRPRTLELPGLTIKVIPGPSAVDGDMPYKNLFLASQSRWLLENMATGRGVSERVIPQETLEVELDKLLS
;
A
#
# COMPACT_ATOMS: atom_id res chain seq x y z
N MET A 1 7.25 -17.98 -8.29
CA MET A 1 5.89 -18.49 -7.98
C MET A 1 4.86 -17.73 -8.80
N VAL A 2 3.83 -18.40 -9.35
CA VAL A 2 2.85 -17.80 -10.28
C VAL A 2 2.07 -16.65 -9.64
N VAL A 3 1.57 -16.83 -8.41
CA VAL A 3 0.78 -15.81 -7.70
C VAL A 3 1.56 -14.50 -7.55
N LEU A 4 2.78 -14.56 -7.01
CA LEU A 4 3.62 -13.36 -6.86
C LEU A 4 3.97 -12.69 -8.19
N ARG A 5 4.16 -13.45 -9.27
CA ARG A 5 4.43 -12.87 -10.60
C ARG A 5 3.22 -12.11 -11.14
N HIS A 6 2.01 -12.56 -10.83
CA HIS A 6 0.76 -12.00 -11.34
C HIS A 6 0.00 -11.18 -10.28
N TRP A 7 0.67 -10.79 -9.18
CA TRP A 7 0.05 -10.13 -8.03
C TRP A 7 -0.84 -8.95 -8.44
N LEU A 8 -0.38 -8.11 -9.37
CA LEU A 8 -1.09 -6.90 -9.75
C LEU A 8 -2.45 -7.22 -10.36
N THR A 9 -2.50 -8.15 -11.31
CA THR A 9 -3.76 -8.57 -11.93
C THR A 9 -4.70 -9.21 -10.90
N ILE A 10 -4.17 -10.05 -10.00
CA ILE A 10 -4.97 -10.71 -8.97
C ILE A 10 -5.56 -9.67 -8.00
N VAL A 11 -4.74 -8.77 -7.47
CA VAL A 11 -5.15 -7.76 -6.49
C VAL A 11 -6.13 -6.77 -7.12
N SER A 12 -5.89 -6.34 -8.38
CA SER A 12 -6.83 -5.49 -9.13
C SER A 12 -8.20 -6.13 -9.32
N HIS A 13 -8.28 -7.45 -9.42
CA HIS A 13 -9.57 -8.16 -9.52
C HIS A 13 -10.24 -8.33 -8.15
N LEU A 14 -9.47 -8.66 -7.11
CA LEU A 14 -10.00 -8.91 -5.77
C LEU A 14 -10.43 -7.64 -5.03
N LEU A 15 -9.77 -6.51 -5.30
CA LEU A 15 -9.95 -5.24 -4.58
C LEU A 15 -10.12 -4.05 -5.53
N PRO A 16 -11.09 -4.08 -6.46
CA PRO A 16 -11.28 -2.98 -7.39
C PRO A 16 -11.54 -1.66 -6.65
N GLY A 17 -10.89 -0.60 -7.11
CA GLY A 17 -10.89 0.74 -6.52
C GLY A 17 -10.06 0.88 -5.24
N GLY A 18 -9.34 -0.16 -4.81
CA GLY A 18 -8.43 -0.10 -3.68
C GLY A 18 -7.15 0.70 -3.99
N VAL A 19 -6.56 1.28 -2.97
CA VAL A 19 -5.35 2.11 -3.08
C VAL A 19 -4.16 1.36 -2.50
N LEU A 20 -3.09 1.16 -3.27
CA LEU A 20 -1.81 0.68 -2.74
C LEU A 20 -1.27 1.75 -1.80
N SER A 21 -1.22 1.43 -0.50
CA SER A 21 -1.04 2.39 0.59
C SER A 21 0.13 2.01 1.49
N TYR A 22 0.51 2.92 2.39
CA TYR A 22 1.66 2.77 3.28
C TYR A 22 2.91 2.39 2.48
N ARG A 23 3.69 1.39 2.90
CA ARG A 23 4.88 0.94 2.16
C ARG A 23 4.59 0.46 0.73
N SER A 24 3.39 -0.08 0.49
CA SER A 24 3.00 -0.52 -0.86
C SER A 24 2.70 0.67 -1.79
N GLY A 25 2.37 1.84 -1.22
CA GLY A 25 2.29 3.10 -1.97
C GLY A 25 3.66 3.62 -2.39
N TYR A 26 4.70 3.38 -1.59
CA TYR A 26 6.09 3.74 -1.89
C TYR A 26 6.71 2.86 -3.00
N ASP A 27 6.74 1.54 -2.79
CA ASP A 27 7.48 0.64 -3.70
C ASP A 27 6.64 0.07 -4.86
N ALA A 28 5.30 0.22 -4.80
CA ALA A 28 4.34 -0.35 -5.75
C ALA A 28 4.55 -1.84 -6.08
N LYS A 29 5.06 -2.63 -5.13
CA LYS A 29 5.34 -4.07 -5.28
C LYS A 29 5.12 -4.83 -3.95
N PRO A 30 4.91 -6.16 -4.01
CA PRO A 30 4.92 -6.98 -2.81
C PRO A 30 6.32 -7.00 -2.20
N VAL A 31 6.42 -6.79 -0.88
CA VAL A 31 7.68 -6.95 -0.14
C VAL A 31 7.51 -8.09 0.86
N GLU A 32 8.41 -9.08 0.79
CA GLU A 32 8.30 -10.33 1.56
C GLU A 32 6.92 -10.99 1.39
N GLY A 33 6.38 -10.92 0.17
CA GLY A 33 5.06 -11.46 -0.14
C GLY A 33 3.89 -10.69 0.50
N ARG A 34 4.07 -9.45 0.96
CA ARG A 34 2.99 -8.65 1.55
C ARG A 34 2.66 -7.42 0.73
N LEU A 35 1.37 -7.09 0.68
CA LEU A 35 0.84 -5.83 0.16
C LEU A 35 -0.12 -5.20 1.15
N TYR A 36 -0.14 -3.87 1.17
CA TYR A 36 -1.06 -3.06 1.97
C TYR A 36 -1.98 -2.28 1.03
N VAL A 37 -3.29 -2.43 1.23
CA VAL A 37 -4.31 -1.81 0.38
C VAL A 37 -5.31 -1.09 1.27
N THR A 38 -5.48 0.21 1.09
CA THR A 38 -6.55 0.96 1.77
C THR A 38 -7.84 0.84 0.97
N ARG A 39 -8.92 0.36 1.62
CA ARG A 39 -10.24 0.21 1.00
C ARG A 39 -11.34 -0.01 2.03
N GLY A 40 -12.44 0.74 1.90
CA GLY A 40 -13.69 0.49 2.63
C GLY A 40 -13.57 0.73 4.14
N ASN A 41 -14.49 0.16 4.91
CA ASN A 41 -14.64 0.46 6.34
C ASN A 41 -14.30 -0.71 7.28
N ARG A 42 -13.83 -1.85 6.76
CA ARG A 42 -13.54 -3.05 7.55
C ARG A 42 -12.19 -3.64 7.18
N PRO A 43 -11.38 -4.04 8.18
CA PRO A 43 -10.10 -4.69 7.91
C PRO A 43 -10.35 -6.09 7.36
N ARG A 44 -9.46 -6.54 6.47
CA ARG A 44 -9.48 -7.91 5.94
C ARG A 44 -8.06 -8.35 5.60
N THR A 45 -7.74 -9.61 5.83
CA THR A 45 -6.53 -10.23 5.27
C THR A 45 -6.96 -11.19 4.15
N LEU A 46 -6.34 -11.09 2.99
CA LEU A 46 -6.46 -12.08 1.91
C LEU A 46 -5.15 -12.85 1.84
N GLU A 47 -5.23 -14.17 1.96
CA GLU A 47 -4.06 -15.05 1.87
C GLU A 47 -4.12 -15.84 0.58
N LEU A 48 -3.07 -15.72 -0.21
CA LEU A 48 -2.83 -16.47 -1.43
C LEU A 48 -1.45 -17.15 -1.29
N PRO A 49 -1.18 -18.20 -2.06
CA PRO A 49 0.15 -18.82 -2.06
C PRO A 49 1.26 -17.77 -2.28
N GLY A 50 2.03 -17.49 -1.21
CA GLY A 50 3.14 -16.53 -1.19
C GLY A 50 2.76 -15.06 -1.35
N LEU A 51 1.49 -14.70 -1.26
CA LEU A 51 1.04 -13.31 -1.26
C LEU A 51 -0.05 -13.10 -0.21
N THR A 52 0.23 -12.22 0.75
CA THR A 52 -0.73 -11.77 1.76
C THR A 52 -1.09 -10.31 1.48
N ILE A 53 -2.38 -10.02 1.31
CA ILE A 53 -2.88 -8.66 1.10
C ILE A 53 -3.59 -8.22 2.37
N LYS A 54 -3.04 -7.21 3.04
CA LYS A 54 -3.61 -6.58 4.22
C LYS A 54 -4.47 -5.40 3.79
N VAL A 55 -5.78 -5.55 3.91
CA VAL A 55 -6.76 -4.49 3.63
C VAL A 55 -6.96 -3.65 4.88
N ILE A 56 -6.66 -2.36 4.76
CA ILE A 56 -6.75 -1.37 5.82
C ILE A 56 -8.01 -0.51 5.58
N PRO A 57 -8.88 -0.31 6.59
CA PRO A 57 -10.01 0.60 6.47
C PRO A 57 -9.54 2.01 6.16
N GLY A 58 -10.22 2.68 5.24
CA GLY A 58 -9.94 4.06 4.88
C GLY A 58 -10.63 4.47 3.58
N PRO A 59 -10.49 5.75 3.20
CA PRO A 59 -11.07 6.26 1.98
C PRO A 59 -10.51 5.50 0.76
N SER A 60 -11.33 5.46 -0.29
CA SER A 60 -10.89 5.07 -1.64
C SER A 60 -9.84 6.06 -2.19
N ALA A 61 -9.62 6.07 -3.49
CA ALA A 61 -8.74 7.07 -4.12
C ALA A 61 -9.15 8.49 -3.71
N VAL A 62 -8.16 9.30 -3.35
CA VAL A 62 -8.30 10.73 -3.08
C VAL A 62 -7.57 11.53 -4.16
N ASP A 63 -7.73 12.85 -4.14
CA ASP A 63 -7.05 13.73 -5.09
C ASP A 63 -5.53 13.53 -5.05
N GLY A 64 -4.94 13.35 -6.23
CA GLY A 64 -3.52 13.07 -6.43
C GLY A 64 -3.16 11.59 -6.49
N ASP A 65 -4.04 10.67 -6.07
CA ASP A 65 -3.81 9.24 -6.26
C ASP A 65 -3.89 8.90 -7.76
N MET A 66 -2.98 8.04 -8.24
CA MET A 66 -2.87 7.74 -9.68
C MET A 66 -3.57 6.43 -10.03
N PRO A 67 -4.36 6.36 -11.12
CA PRO A 67 -4.94 5.11 -11.61
C PRO A 67 -3.87 4.05 -11.89
N TYR A 68 -4.11 2.81 -11.46
CA TYR A 68 -3.18 1.69 -11.62
C TYR A 68 -3.94 0.40 -11.89
N LYS A 69 -4.28 0.18 -13.17
CA LYS A 69 -5.30 -0.81 -13.60
C LYS A 69 -6.65 -0.54 -12.90
N ASN A 70 -7.23 -1.54 -12.24
CA ASN A 70 -8.45 -1.38 -11.42
C ASN A 70 -8.11 -1.02 -9.95
N LEU A 71 -6.88 -0.60 -9.66
CA LEU A 71 -6.44 -0.05 -8.38
C LEU A 71 -6.04 1.41 -8.56
N PHE A 72 -5.55 1.99 -7.48
CA PHE A 72 -4.85 3.27 -7.47
C PHE A 72 -3.51 3.13 -6.75
N LEU A 73 -2.53 3.95 -7.14
CA LEU A 73 -1.33 4.21 -6.36
C LEU A 73 -1.58 5.42 -5.47
N ALA A 74 -1.25 5.31 -4.19
CA ALA A 74 -1.27 6.45 -3.29
C ALA A 74 -0.35 7.56 -3.83
N SER A 75 -0.84 8.79 -3.81
CA SER A 75 -0.02 9.99 -4.01
C SER A 75 1.15 10.04 -3.05
N GLN A 76 2.18 10.81 -3.39
CA GLN A 76 3.35 10.99 -2.52
C GLN A 76 2.96 11.50 -1.14
N SER A 77 2.10 12.52 -1.08
CA SER A 77 1.57 13.06 0.17
C SER A 77 0.82 12.00 0.98
N ARG A 78 -0.03 11.19 0.34
CA ARG A 78 -0.79 10.13 1.02
C ARG A 78 0.12 9.07 1.60
N TRP A 79 1.01 8.47 0.81
CA TRP A 79 1.83 7.37 1.34
C TRP A 79 2.85 7.88 2.37
N LEU A 80 3.37 9.11 2.25
CA LEU A 80 4.21 9.71 3.30
C LEU A 80 3.46 9.79 4.64
N LEU A 81 2.26 10.38 4.65
CA LEU A 81 1.42 10.48 5.85
C LEU A 81 1.05 9.10 6.42
N GLU A 82 0.70 8.14 5.56
CA GLU A 82 0.42 6.77 5.98
C GLU A 82 1.64 6.10 6.63
N ASN A 83 2.85 6.36 6.12
CA ASN A 83 4.10 5.83 6.67
C ASN A 83 4.55 6.52 7.99
N MET A 84 3.98 7.66 8.35
CA MET A 84 4.16 8.29 9.67
C MET A 84 3.30 7.65 10.78
N ALA A 85 2.51 6.61 10.46
CA ALA A 85 1.63 5.98 11.43
C ALA A 85 2.41 5.40 12.63
N THR A 86 1.86 5.58 13.84
CA THR A 86 2.42 5.08 15.09
C THR A 86 1.46 4.10 15.77
N GLY A 87 1.99 3.26 16.66
CA GLY A 87 1.22 2.30 17.46
C GLY A 87 1.67 0.86 17.30
N ARG A 88 1.01 -0.05 18.03
CA ARG A 88 1.35 -1.48 18.03
C ARG A 88 1.11 -2.12 16.66
N GLY A 89 2.09 -2.88 16.16
CA GLY A 89 2.00 -3.64 14.92
C GLY A 89 2.07 -2.81 13.64
N VAL A 90 2.34 -1.50 13.73
CA VAL A 90 2.43 -0.63 12.55
C VAL A 90 3.72 -0.83 11.76
N SER A 91 4.80 -1.27 12.41
CA SER A 91 6.11 -1.52 11.81
C SER A 91 6.06 -2.48 10.61
N GLU A 92 5.09 -3.39 10.53
CA GLU A 92 4.95 -4.30 9.39
C GLU A 92 4.52 -3.59 8.10
N ARG A 93 3.71 -2.53 8.23
CA ARG A 93 3.06 -1.85 7.10
C ARG A 93 3.75 -0.56 6.66
N VAL A 94 4.61 0.01 7.49
CA VAL A 94 5.36 1.24 7.17
C VAL A 94 6.75 0.92 6.64
N ILE A 95 7.35 1.86 5.91
CA ILE A 95 8.76 1.85 5.53
C ILE A 95 9.65 2.19 6.74
N PRO A 96 10.95 1.86 6.72
CA PRO A 96 11.89 2.30 7.75
C PRO A 96 11.89 3.82 7.91
N GLN A 97 12.07 4.29 9.14
CA GLN A 97 12.05 5.72 9.46
C GLN A 97 13.11 6.48 8.65
N GLU A 98 14.31 5.90 8.51
CA GLU A 98 15.40 6.51 7.74
C GLU A 98 15.02 6.67 6.26
N THR A 99 14.26 5.73 5.70
CA THR A 99 13.75 5.84 4.32
C THR A 99 12.70 6.94 4.22
N LEU A 100 11.80 7.03 5.20
CA LEU A 100 10.78 8.07 5.24
C LEU A 100 11.40 9.48 5.32
N GLU A 101 12.40 9.67 6.19
CA GLU A 101 13.12 10.93 6.35
C GLU A 101 13.81 11.36 5.06
N VAL A 102 14.49 10.44 4.36
CA VAL A 102 15.12 10.73 3.04
C VAL A 102 14.10 11.20 2.00
N GLU A 103 12.90 10.63 1.99
CA GLU A 103 11.86 11.04 1.03
C GLU A 103 11.20 12.37 1.42
N LEU A 104 11.12 12.68 2.72
CA LEU A 104 10.66 13.98 3.21
C LEU A 104 11.68 15.09 2.88
N ASP A 105 12.97 14.83 3.02
CA ASP A 105 14.02 15.81 2.71
C ASP A 105 13.97 16.24 1.24
N LYS A 106 13.70 15.32 0.31
CA LYS A 106 13.54 15.63 -1.12
C LYS A 106 12.37 16.56 -1.44
N LEU A 107 11.37 16.67 -0.56
CA LEU A 107 10.24 17.58 -0.74
C LEU A 107 10.52 18.99 -0.22
N LEU A 108 11.50 19.12 0.67
CA LEU A 108 11.87 20.38 1.31
C LEU A 108 13.05 21.08 0.61
N SER A 109 13.78 20.34 -0.23
CA SER A 109 14.86 20.84 -1.09
C SER A 109 14.34 21.46 -2.39
#